data_AF-A0A4Q3NL60-F1
#
_entry.id   AF-A0A4Q3NL60-F1
#
_cell.length_a   1.000
_cell.length_b   1.000
_cell.length_c   1.000
_cell.angle_alpha   90.00
_cell.angle_beta   90.00
_cell.angle_gamma   90.00
#
_symmetry.space_group_name_H-M   'P 1'
#
loop_
_entity.id
_entity.type
_entity.pdbx_description
1 polymer ?
#
loop_
_entity_poly.entity_id
_entity_poly.type
_entity_poly.pdbx_seq_one_letter_code
_entity_poly.pdbx_strand_id
1 'polypeptide(L)'
;NNFGEMQIGKGAKFNQKNLSTLDYANINPLGWTGEPTIDDPINTLLHNYNIKYNEELGRYKREKFNISIGDELPAGVLKLAKVYIAVKRKLKVGDKMAGRHGNKGIVAKIVRAEDMPFLADGTPVDIVLNPLGVPSRMNLGQIYETVLGWAGLKLGLKFATPIFDGATVDEIAQYIDDAKLPTFGHSYLYDGETGERFHQKATVGVIYMIKLHHMVDDKMHARSIGPYSLITQQPLGGKAQFGGQRFGEMEVWALEAYGASNILQELLTLKSDDIIGRAKTYEAIVKGDNIPRPGIPESFNVLVHELRGLGLDLKFD
;
A
#
# COMPACT_ATOMS: atom_id res chain seq x y z
N ASN A 1 46.72 29.99 -21.08
CA ASN A 1 45.52 30.27 -20.26
C ASN A 1 45.28 31.78 -20.26
N ASN A 2 44.27 32.29 -19.56
CA ASN A 2 43.98 33.72 -19.44
C ASN A 2 45.12 34.52 -18.77
N PHE A 3 46.04 33.83 -18.08
CA PHE A 3 47.24 34.38 -17.43
C PHE A 3 48.50 34.34 -18.32
N GLY A 4 48.38 33.95 -19.59
CA GLY A 4 49.50 33.89 -20.53
C GLY A 4 50.41 32.66 -20.38
N GLU A 5 50.08 31.72 -19.50
CA GLU A 5 50.84 30.47 -19.33
C GLU A 5 50.46 29.43 -20.38
N MET A 6 51.47 28.75 -20.90
CA MET A 6 51.30 27.71 -21.91
C MET A 6 50.84 26.41 -21.25
N GLN A 7 49.62 25.96 -21.59
CA GLN A 7 49.03 24.74 -21.01
C GLN A 7 49.33 23.49 -21.84
N ILE A 8 49.55 23.65 -23.15
CA ILE A 8 49.98 22.60 -24.06
C ILE A 8 51.15 23.14 -24.88
N GLY A 9 52.26 22.39 -24.91
CA GLY A 9 53.47 22.76 -25.66
C GLY A 9 53.24 22.83 -27.17
N LYS A 10 53.93 23.77 -27.83
CA LYS A 10 53.86 23.96 -29.29
C LYS A 10 54.26 22.67 -30.04
N GLY A 11 53.33 22.10 -30.80
CA GLY A 11 53.54 20.86 -31.57
C GLY A 11 52.99 19.58 -30.92
N ALA A 12 52.45 19.66 -29.71
CA ALA A 12 51.75 18.52 -29.09
C ALA A 12 50.40 18.26 -29.77
N LYS A 13 50.09 16.98 -30.03
CA LYS A 13 48.78 16.59 -30.57
C LYS A 13 47.70 16.76 -29.52
N PHE A 14 46.55 17.31 -29.91
CA PHE A 14 45.33 17.34 -29.10
C PHE A 14 44.77 15.93 -28.97
N ASN A 15 45.26 15.18 -27.97
CA ASN A 15 44.70 13.89 -27.58
C ASN A 15 43.79 14.07 -26.36
N GLN A 16 42.89 13.12 -26.15
CA GLN A 16 41.91 13.17 -25.06
C GLN A 16 42.58 13.28 -23.67
N LYS A 17 43.76 12.66 -23.51
CA LYS A 17 44.53 12.68 -22.26
C LYS A 17 45.01 14.09 -21.91
N ASN A 18 45.59 14.81 -22.88
CA ASN A 18 46.12 16.16 -22.70
C ASN A 18 44.99 17.19 -22.52
N LEU A 19 43.85 16.96 -23.17
CA LEU A 19 42.67 17.83 -23.04
C LEU A 19 41.98 17.64 -21.68
N SER A 20 41.88 16.41 -21.17
CA SER A 20 41.22 16.13 -19.89
C SER A 20 41.89 16.79 -18.66
N THR A 21 43.17 17.14 -18.75
CA THR A 21 43.93 17.76 -17.66
C THR A 21 43.85 19.29 -17.64
N LEU A 22 43.18 19.90 -18.62
CA LEU A 22 43.09 21.35 -18.71
C LEU A 22 41.97 21.90 -17.83
N ASP A 23 42.25 23.00 -17.15
CA ASP A 23 41.22 23.82 -16.51
C ASP A 23 40.58 24.77 -17.53
N TYR A 24 39.52 24.28 -18.16
CA TYR A 24 38.73 24.99 -19.16
C TYR A 24 38.08 26.28 -18.67
N ALA A 25 37.97 26.51 -17.36
CA ALA A 25 37.46 27.77 -16.82
C ALA A 25 38.44 28.94 -17.05
N ASN A 26 39.73 28.63 -17.17
CA ASN A 26 40.81 29.59 -17.27
C ASN A 26 41.50 29.61 -18.65
N ILE A 27 40.95 28.94 -19.67
CA ILE A 27 41.55 28.92 -21.01
C ILE A 27 41.07 30.12 -21.83
N ASN A 28 42.02 30.80 -22.48
CA ASN A 28 41.71 31.86 -23.43
C ASN A 28 41.20 31.22 -24.72
N PRO A 29 39.98 31.54 -25.19
CA PRO A 29 39.39 30.86 -26.33
C PRO A 29 39.86 31.43 -27.69
N LEU A 30 40.60 32.56 -27.70
CA LEU A 30 40.98 33.26 -28.91
C LEU A 30 42.21 32.66 -29.61
N GLY A 31 42.11 32.46 -30.93
CA GLY A 31 43.24 32.24 -31.84
C GLY A 31 43.95 30.90 -31.70
N TRP A 32 43.21 29.80 -31.54
CA TRP A 32 43.78 28.46 -31.35
C TRP A 32 44.30 27.86 -32.66
N THR A 33 43.56 28.08 -33.75
CA THR A 33 43.84 27.44 -35.05
C THR A 33 44.16 28.45 -36.15
N GLY A 34 43.82 29.73 -35.95
CA GLY A 34 44.02 30.79 -36.94
C GLY A 34 42.99 30.75 -38.08
N GLU A 35 42.08 29.76 -38.09
CA GLU A 35 40.96 29.65 -39.01
C GLU A 35 39.64 30.06 -38.30
N PRO A 36 38.93 31.08 -38.79
CA PRO A 36 37.69 31.56 -38.16
C PRO A 36 36.60 30.48 -38.04
N THR A 37 36.52 29.58 -39.03
CA THR A 37 35.53 28.49 -39.10
C THR A 37 35.64 27.47 -37.97
N ILE A 38 36.83 27.31 -37.39
CA ILE A 38 37.11 26.36 -36.30
C ILE A 38 37.14 27.08 -34.95
N ASP A 39 37.68 28.30 -34.90
CA ASP A 39 37.79 29.08 -33.68
C ASP A 39 36.39 29.54 -33.15
N ASP A 40 35.41 29.82 -34.02
CA ASP A 40 34.04 30.22 -33.61
C ASP A 40 33.27 29.13 -32.82
N PRO A 41 33.23 27.86 -33.27
CA PRO A 41 32.69 26.75 -32.47
C PRO A 41 33.43 26.54 -31.15
N ILE A 42 34.76 26.69 -31.12
CA ILE A 42 35.58 26.53 -29.90
C ILE A 42 35.23 27.63 -28.89
N ASN A 43 35.13 28.89 -29.35
CA ASN A 43 34.69 30.01 -28.53
C ASN A 43 33.30 29.74 -27.93
N THR A 44 32.35 29.30 -28.75
CA THR A 44 30.99 28.98 -28.32
C THR A 44 30.97 27.82 -27.32
N LEU A 45 31.77 26.78 -27.55
CA LEU A 45 31.89 25.62 -26.65
C LEU A 45 32.44 26.04 -25.28
N LEU A 46 33.52 26.83 -25.25
CA LEU A 46 34.13 27.30 -24.01
C LEU A 46 33.23 28.31 -23.28
N HIS A 47 32.47 29.13 -24.00
CA HIS A 47 31.46 30.01 -23.42
C HIS A 47 30.34 29.20 -22.74
N ASN A 48 29.78 28.23 -23.45
CA ASN A 48 28.74 27.33 -22.92
C ASN A 48 29.26 26.51 -21.73
N TYR A 49 30.52 26.03 -21.80
CA TYR A 49 31.19 25.35 -20.70
C TYR A 49 31.24 26.25 -19.46
N ASN A 50 31.67 27.50 -19.61
CA ASN A 50 31.77 28.44 -18.48
C ASN A 50 30.40 28.75 -17.85
N ILE A 51 29.34 28.89 -18.66
CA ILE A 51 27.98 29.05 -18.15
C ILE A 51 27.58 27.83 -17.32
N LYS A 52 27.75 26.62 -17.87
CA LYS A 52 27.39 25.37 -17.18
C LYS A 52 28.23 25.11 -15.94
N TYR A 53 29.53 25.42 -15.99
CA TYR A 53 30.43 25.33 -14.87
C TYR A 53 29.99 26.25 -13.72
N ASN A 54 29.65 27.51 -14.01
CA ASN A 54 29.16 28.45 -13.00
C ASN A 54 27.80 28.04 -12.43
N GLU A 55 26.90 27.51 -13.25
CA GLU A 55 25.60 26.97 -12.82
C GLU A 55 25.79 25.81 -11.82
N GLU A 56 26.64 24.84 -12.16
CA GLU A 56 26.94 23.70 -11.28
C GLU A 56 27.73 24.12 -10.02
N LEU A 57 28.67 25.06 -10.15
CA LEU A 57 29.39 25.60 -9.01
C LEU A 57 28.43 26.32 -8.03
N GLY A 58 27.47 27.07 -8.57
CA GLY A 58 26.42 27.73 -7.79
C GLY A 58 25.48 26.73 -7.11
N ARG A 59 25.11 25.64 -7.80
CA ARG A 59 24.35 24.54 -7.21
C ARG A 59 25.12 23.85 -6.08
N TYR A 60 26.37 23.46 -6.33
CA TYR A 60 27.24 22.84 -5.33
C TYR A 60 27.41 23.71 -4.09
N LYS A 61 27.67 25.02 -4.27
CA LYS A 61 27.80 25.96 -3.15
C LYS A 61 26.50 26.04 -2.32
N ARG A 62 25.32 26.05 -2.97
CA ARG A 62 24.02 26.04 -2.28
C ARG A 62 23.79 24.74 -1.51
N GLU A 63 24.03 23.59 -2.12
CA GLU A 63 23.87 22.29 -1.45
C GLU A 63 24.81 22.17 -0.25
N LYS A 64 26.09 22.56 -0.41
CA LYS A 64 27.07 22.59 0.69
C LYS A 64 26.63 23.53 1.82
N PHE A 65 26.12 24.71 1.48
CA PHE A 65 25.64 25.68 2.45
C PHE A 65 24.45 25.14 3.25
N ASN A 66 23.46 24.55 2.58
CA ASN A 66 22.29 23.95 3.22
C ASN A 66 22.69 22.82 4.20
N ILE A 67 23.62 21.94 3.79
CA ILE A 67 24.13 20.87 4.66
C ILE A 67 24.88 21.45 5.88
N SER A 68 25.58 22.58 5.73
CA SER A 68 26.36 23.18 6.81
C SER A 68 25.52 23.92 7.86
N ILE A 69 24.41 24.54 7.45
CA ILE A 69 23.48 25.22 8.38
C ILE A 69 22.66 24.19 9.17
N GLY A 70 22.27 23.10 8.52
CA GLY A 70 21.35 22.12 9.07
C GLY A 70 19.88 22.51 8.87
N ASP A 71 18.99 21.67 9.39
CA ASP A 71 17.55 21.85 9.25
C ASP A 71 16.97 22.70 10.39
N GLU A 72 15.92 23.47 10.09
CA GLU A 72 15.15 24.18 11.11
C GLU A 72 14.32 23.18 11.94
N LEU A 73 14.54 23.16 13.25
CA LEU A 73 13.84 22.28 14.17
C LEU A 73 12.70 23.02 14.89
N PRO A 74 11.59 22.35 15.22
CA PRO A 74 10.54 22.93 16.05
C PRO A 74 11.09 23.43 17.38
N ALA A 75 10.49 24.51 17.91
CA ALA A 75 10.91 25.08 19.19
C ALA A 75 10.92 24.02 20.30
N GLY A 76 12.03 23.93 21.04
CA GLY A 76 12.25 22.93 22.10
C GLY A 76 12.88 21.61 21.64
N VAL A 77 13.04 21.37 20.33
CA VAL A 77 13.72 20.17 19.80
C VAL A 77 15.19 20.48 19.50
N LEU A 78 16.10 19.87 20.26
CA LEU A 78 17.55 20.09 20.08
C LEU A 78 18.13 19.29 18.90
N LYS A 79 17.68 18.04 18.71
CA LYS A 79 18.13 17.14 17.64
C LYS A 79 17.00 16.21 17.23
N LEU A 80 16.93 15.87 15.94
CA LEU A 80 15.95 14.94 15.39
C LEU A 80 16.69 13.80 14.66
N ALA A 81 16.41 12.56 15.02
CA ALA A 81 16.90 11.38 14.31
C ALA A 81 15.73 10.71 13.58
N LYS A 82 15.86 10.51 12.26
CA LYS A 82 14.90 9.77 11.44
C LYS A 82 15.49 8.42 11.05
N VAL A 83 14.81 7.33 11.42
CA VAL A 83 15.21 5.96 11.05
C VAL A 83 14.23 5.43 10.02
N TYR A 84 14.72 5.06 8.85
CA TYR A 84 13.91 4.46 7.79
C TYR A 84 13.99 2.93 7.88
N ILE A 85 12.84 2.29 7.99
CA ILE A 85 12.73 0.82 8.04
C ILE A 85 12.00 0.36 6.78
N ALA A 86 12.67 -0.49 5.99
CA ALA A 86 12.06 -1.13 4.83
C ALA A 86 11.59 -2.54 5.20
N VAL A 87 10.32 -2.86 4.89
CA VAL A 87 9.73 -4.18 5.15
C VAL A 87 9.08 -4.72 3.88
N LYS A 88 9.43 -5.94 3.49
CA LYS A 88 8.78 -6.64 2.37
C LYS A 88 7.61 -7.49 2.89
N ARG A 89 6.37 -7.05 2.63
CA ARG A 89 5.15 -7.76 3.05
C ARG A 89 4.69 -8.75 1.98
N LYS A 90 4.61 -10.04 2.35
CA LYS A 90 4.09 -11.12 1.47
C LYS A 90 2.56 -11.12 1.44
N LEU A 91 1.97 -11.85 0.48
CA LEU A 91 0.53 -12.12 0.44
C LEU A 91 0.15 -13.07 1.59
N LYS A 92 -0.95 -12.77 2.28
CA LYS A 92 -1.50 -13.60 3.36
C LYS A 92 -3.00 -13.81 3.19
N VAL A 93 -3.52 -14.84 3.85
CA VAL A 93 -4.97 -15.03 4.05
C VAL A 93 -5.53 -13.79 4.75
N GLY A 94 -6.63 -13.26 4.23
CA GLY A 94 -7.23 -12.00 4.69
C GLY A 94 -6.81 -10.76 3.90
N ASP A 95 -5.75 -10.81 3.09
CA ASP A 95 -5.39 -9.69 2.21
C ASP A 95 -6.44 -9.47 1.12
N LYS A 96 -6.68 -8.21 0.76
CA LYS A 96 -7.65 -7.85 -0.28
C LYS A 96 -7.00 -7.78 -1.67
N MET A 97 -7.59 -8.49 -2.61
CA MET A 97 -7.21 -8.50 -4.03
C MET A 97 -8.36 -7.94 -4.89
N ALA A 98 -8.03 -7.45 -6.07
CA ALA A 98 -9.01 -6.98 -7.04
C ALA A 98 -8.59 -7.26 -8.48
N GLY A 99 -9.54 -7.58 -9.35
CA GLY A 99 -9.36 -7.51 -10.79
C GLY A 99 -9.68 -6.11 -11.32
N ARG A 100 -9.42 -5.90 -12.62
CA ARG A 100 -9.66 -4.61 -13.30
C ARG A 100 -11.15 -4.32 -13.53
N HIS A 101 -12.00 -5.33 -13.51
CA HIS A 101 -13.45 -5.24 -13.78
C HIS A 101 -14.31 -5.03 -12.52
N GLY A 102 -13.73 -4.44 -11.46
CA GLY A 102 -14.45 -4.14 -10.21
C GLY A 102 -14.71 -5.36 -9.32
N ASN A 103 -14.25 -6.55 -9.71
CA ASN A 103 -14.28 -7.75 -8.88
C ASN A 103 -13.25 -7.64 -7.75
N LYS A 104 -13.72 -7.44 -6.52
CA LYS A 104 -12.89 -7.39 -5.31
C LYS A 104 -13.15 -8.62 -4.46
N GLY A 105 -12.10 -9.16 -3.86
CA GLY A 105 -12.16 -10.34 -3.01
C GLY A 105 -11.10 -10.31 -1.91
N ILE A 106 -11.24 -11.23 -0.97
CA ILE A 106 -10.27 -11.47 0.09
C ILE A 106 -9.66 -12.84 -0.17
N VAL A 107 -8.34 -12.98 0.02
CA VAL A 107 -7.68 -14.29 -0.06
C VAL A 107 -8.19 -15.17 1.07
N ALA A 108 -8.95 -16.22 0.74
CA ALA A 108 -9.55 -17.12 1.73
C ALA A 108 -8.59 -18.24 2.17
N LYS A 109 -7.86 -18.84 1.22
CA LYS A 109 -6.94 -19.95 1.47
C LYS A 109 -5.75 -19.82 0.51
N ILE A 110 -4.57 -20.21 0.99
CA ILE A 110 -3.38 -20.43 0.17
C ILE A 110 -3.08 -21.91 0.29
N VAL A 111 -3.13 -22.62 -0.84
CA VAL A 111 -2.88 -24.06 -0.91
C VAL A 111 -1.58 -24.33 -1.66
N ARG A 112 -1.12 -25.57 -1.61
CA ARG A 112 0.05 -26.00 -2.38
C ARG A 112 -0.33 -26.22 -3.84
N ALA A 113 0.65 -26.23 -4.73
CA ALA A 113 0.40 -26.34 -6.16
C ALA A 113 -0.23 -27.69 -6.54
N GLU A 114 0.13 -28.76 -5.83
CA GLU A 114 -0.42 -30.11 -6.03
C GLU A 114 -1.91 -30.23 -5.66
N ASP A 115 -2.40 -29.37 -4.75
CA ASP A 115 -3.80 -29.39 -4.32
C ASP A 115 -4.69 -28.53 -5.26
N MET A 116 -4.10 -27.83 -6.23
CA MET A 116 -4.84 -26.95 -7.15
C MET A 116 -5.40 -27.74 -8.35
N PRO A 117 -6.59 -27.36 -8.85
CA PRO A 117 -7.08 -27.88 -10.12
C PRO A 117 -6.08 -27.68 -11.25
N PHE A 118 -5.93 -28.68 -12.13
CA PHE A 118 -4.95 -28.63 -13.21
C PHE A 118 -5.56 -28.98 -14.57
N LEU A 119 -4.93 -28.49 -15.63
CA LEU A 119 -5.29 -28.75 -17.02
C LEU A 119 -4.82 -30.14 -17.48
N ALA A 120 -5.30 -30.61 -18.64
CA ALA A 120 -4.91 -31.91 -19.19
C ALA A 120 -3.39 -32.04 -19.48
N ASP A 121 -2.67 -30.92 -19.58
CA ASP A 121 -1.22 -30.88 -19.74
C ASP A 121 -0.45 -30.92 -18.40
N GLY A 122 -1.16 -31.01 -17.27
CA GLY A 122 -0.59 -31.02 -15.92
C GLY A 122 -0.39 -29.63 -15.31
N THR A 123 -0.69 -28.55 -16.04
CA THR A 123 -0.48 -27.19 -15.53
C THR A 123 -1.53 -26.84 -14.46
N PRO A 124 -1.15 -26.55 -13.20
CA PRO A 124 -2.08 -26.12 -12.17
C PRO A 124 -2.55 -24.69 -12.41
N VAL A 125 -3.78 -24.37 -11.99
CA VAL A 125 -4.28 -22.99 -11.99
C VAL A 125 -3.73 -22.23 -10.78
N ASP A 126 -3.48 -20.93 -10.94
CA ASP A 126 -2.95 -20.09 -9.84
C ASP A 126 -4.04 -19.57 -8.90
N ILE A 127 -5.22 -19.24 -9.45
CA ILE A 127 -6.33 -18.61 -8.72
C ILE A 127 -7.65 -19.23 -9.18
N VAL A 128 -8.49 -19.62 -8.21
CA VAL A 128 -9.87 -20.05 -8.45
C VAL A 128 -10.82 -18.92 -8.07
N LEU A 129 -11.69 -18.53 -9.01
CA LEU A 129 -12.67 -17.46 -8.81
C LEU A 129 -14.10 -18.02 -8.86
N ASN A 130 -15.00 -17.42 -8.08
CA ASN A 130 -16.39 -17.81 -8.05
C ASN A 130 -17.15 -17.23 -9.27
N PRO A 131 -17.79 -18.05 -10.12
CA PRO A 131 -18.51 -17.59 -11.30
C PRO A 131 -19.81 -16.85 -10.98
N LEU A 132 -20.41 -17.05 -9.81
CA LEU A 132 -21.73 -16.48 -9.45
C LEU A 132 -21.72 -14.94 -9.39
N GLY A 133 -20.55 -14.34 -9.21
CA GLY A 133 -20.40 -12.88 -9.20
C GLY A 133 -20.61 -12.22 -10.56
N VAL A 134 -20.41 -12.94 -11.67
CA VAL A 134 -20.45 -12.36 -13.02
C VAL A 134 -21.88 -12.05 -13.46
N PRO A 135 -22.86 -12.98 -13.37
CA PRO A 135 -24.23 -12.68 -13.79
C PRO A 135 -24.88 -11.62 -12.90
N SER A 136 -24.62 -11.66 -11.59
CA SER A 136 -25.22 -10.71 -10.64
C SER A 136 -24.69 -9.28 -10.80
N ARG A 137 -23.42 -9.10 -11.18
CA ARG A 137 -22.79 -7.77 -11.35
C ARG A 137 -22.72 -7.30 -12.80
N MET A 138 -23.10 -8.15 -13.75
CA MET A 138 -23.11 -7.87 -15.19
C MET A 138 -21.75 -7.38 -15.75
N ASN A 139 -20.64 -7.82 -15.18
CA ASN A 139 -19.28 -7.43 -15.59
C ASN A 139 -18.61 -8.52 -16.45
N LEU A 140 -19.22 -8.82 -17.60
CA LEU A 140 -18.76 -9.88 -18.53
C LEU A 140 -17.35 -9.62 -19.11
N GLY A 141 -16.89 -8.35 -19.12
CA GLY A 141 -15.56 -7.99 -19.61
C GLY A 141 -14.42 -8.80 -19.00
N GLN A 142 -14.57 -9.26 -17.75
CA GLN A 142 -13.55 -10.09 -17.10
C GLN A 142 -13.37 -11.46 -17.78
N ILE A 143 -14.43 -12.03 -18.36
CA ILE A 143 -14.37 -13.31 -19.07
C ILE A 143 -13.61 -13.10 -20.37
N TYR A 144 -13.94 -12.05 -21.12
CA TYR A 144 -13.24 -11.71 -22.37
C TYR A 144 -11.76 -11.38 -22.11
N GLU A 145 -11.43 -10.63 -21.06
CA GLU A 145 -10.05 -10.40 -20.63
C GLU A 145 -9.32 -11.72 -20.36
N THR A 146 -9.96 -12.62 -19.59
CA THR A 146 -9.38 -13.92 -19.20
C THR A 146 -9.03 -14.76 -20.42
N VAL A 147 -9.93 -14.83 -21.38
CA VAL A 147 -9.76 -15.66 -22.58
C VAL A 147 -8.75 -15.05 -23.55
N LEU A 148 -8.87 -13.74 -23.83
CA LEU A 148 -7.93 -13.03 -24.71
C LEU A 148 -6.51 -13.01 -24.12
N GLY A 149 -6.39 -12.88 -22.79
CA GLY A 149 -5.12 -12.96 -22.09
C GLY A 149 -4.44 -14.33 -22.26
N TRP A 150 -5.22 -15.42 -22.30
CA TRP A 150 -4.68 -16.75 -22.54
C TRP A 150 -4.16 -16.92 -23.97
N ALA A 151 -4.92 -16.44 -24.96
CA ALA A 151 -4.49 -16.41 -26.36
C ALA A 151 -3.19 -15.60 -26.54
N GLY A 152 -3.12 -14.42 -25.91
CA GLY A 152 -1.93 -13.56 -25.94
C GLY A 152 -0.70 -14.24 -25.35
N LEU A 153 -0.86 -14.97 -24.24
CA LEU A 153 0.24 -15.73 -23.63
C LEU A 153 0.75 -16.85 -24.55
N LYS A 154 -0.14 -17.59 -25.22
CA LYS A 154 0.25 -18.68 -26.14
C LYS A 154 0.88 -18.17 -27.43
N LEU A 155 0.39 -17.06 -27.97
CA LEU A 155 0.91 -16.46 -29.21
C LEU A 155 2.13 -15.54 -28.97
N GLY A 156 2.44 -15.21 -27.72
CA GLY A 156 3.49 -14.23 -27.38
C GLY A 156 3.12 -12.79 -27.76
N LEU A 157 1.83 -12.49 -27.87
CA LEU A 157 1.30 -11.19 -28.28
C LEU A 157 0.88 -10.35 -27.07
N LYS A 158 0.94 -9.02 -27.23
CA LYS A 158 0.39 -8.06 -26.28
C LYS A 158 -0.76 -7.33 -26.95
N PHE A 159 -1.90 -7.26 -26.27
CA PHE A 159 -3.10 -6.60 -26.77
C PHE A 159 -3.29 -5.23 -26.12
N ALA A 160 -3.79 -4.28 -26.90
CA ALA A 160 -4.32 -3.02 -26.43
C ALA A 160 -5.74 -2.88 -26.98
N THR A 161 -6.72 -2.78 -26.08
CA THR A 161 -8.14 -2.62 -26.43
C THR A 161 -8.59 -1.23 -25.98
N PRO A 162 -8.92 -0.32 -26.91
CA PRO A 162 -9.53 0.96 -26.57
C PRO A 162 -10.82 0.81 -25.75
N ILE A 163 -11.16 1.83 -24.97
CA ILE A 163 -12.27 1.77 -24.00
C ILE A 163 -13.64 1.66 -24.69
N PHE A 164 -13.83 2.36 -25.81
CA PHE A 164 -15.10 2.44 -26.54
C PHE A 164 -15.09 1.79 -27.93
N ASP A 165 -13.91 1.42 -28.42
CA ASP A 165 -13.70 0.77 -29.73
C ASP A 165 -12.76 -0.42 -29.53
N GLY A 166 -13.24 -1.37 -28.71
CA GLY A 166 -12.48 -2.53 -28.27
C GLY A 166 -12.59 -3.71 -29.23
N ALA A 167 -11.85 -4.79 -28.92
CA ALA A 167 -11.92 -6.02 -29.69
C ALA A 167 -13.34 -6.59 -29.71
N THR A 168 -13.80 -6.96 -30.91
CA THR A 168 -15.08 -7.63 -31.12
C THR A 168 -15.01 -9.10 -30.69
N VAL A 169 -16.16 -9.73 -30.46
CA VAL A 169 -16.23 -11.13 -30.05
C VAL A 169 -15.63 -12.05 -31.11
N ASP A 170 -15.82 -11.73 -32.39
CA ASP A 170 -15.31 -12.51 -33.53
C ASP A 170 -13.78 -12.41 -33.64
N GLU A 171 -13.21 -11.23 -33.41
CA GLU A 171 -11.76 -11.06 -33.35
C GLU A 171 -11.15 -11.86 -32.20
N ILE A 172 -11.78 -11.82 -31.02
CA ILE A 172 -11.33 -12.61 -29.87
C ILE A 172 -11.40 -14.11 -30.19
N ALA A 173 -12.48 -14.57 -30.83
CA ALA A 173 -12.62 -15.96 -31.27
C ALA A 173 -11.51 -16.37 -32.25
N GLN A 174 -11.20 -15.53 -33.24
CA GLN A 174 -10.13 -15.77 -34.19
C GLN A 174 -8.76 -15.95 -33.49
N TYR A 175 -8.43 -15.08 -32.53
CA TYR A 175 -7.16 -15.21 -31.80
C TYR A 175 -7.08 -16.47 -30.94
N ILE A 176 -8.20 -16.94 -30.39
CA ILE A 176 -8.26 -18.21 -29.63
C ILE A 176 -7.99 -19.38 -30.55
N ASP A 177 -8.62 -19.39 -31.74
CA ASP A 177 -8.45 -20.44 -32.74
C ASP A 177 -7.02 -20.48 -33.29
N ASP A 178 -6.45 -19.30 -33.59
CA ASP A 178 -5.04 -19.16 -33.99
C ASP A 178 -4.08 -19.67 -32.90
N ALA A 179 -4.42 -19.44 -31.63
CA ALA A 179 -3.69 -19.96 -30.48
C ALA A 179 -3.91 -21.46 -30.22
N LYS A 180 -4.81 -22.11 -30.97
CA LYS A 180 -5.23 -23.51 -30.80
C LYS A 180 -5.74 -23.80 -29.38
N LEU A 181 -6.43 -22.83 -28.79
CA LEU A 181 -7.03 -22.95 -27.47
C LEU A 181 -8.47 -23.46 -27.57
N PRO A 182 -9.02 -24.08 -26.50
CA PRO A 182 -10.43 -24.44 -26.45
C PRO A 182 -11.33 -23.21 -26.65
N THR A 183 -12.45 -23.39 -27.37
CA THR A 183 -13.41 -22.32 -27.66
C THR A 183 -13.82 -21.57 -26.40
N PHE A 184 -13.60 -20.25 -26.38
CA PHE A 184 -13.82 -19.36 -25.22
C PHE A 184 -13.13 -19.80 -23.90
N GLY A 185 -12.02 -20.54 -23.99
CA GLY A 185 -11.27 -21.02 -22.83
C GLY A 185 -12.00 -22.09 -22.01
N HIS A 186 -13.07 -22.69 -22.54
CA HIS A 186 -13.79 -23.77 -21.85
C HIS A 186 -13.00 -25.08 -21.90
N SER A 187 -12.35 -25.42 -20.79
CA SER A 187 -11.53 -26.62 -20.66
C SER A 187 -12.03 -27.53 -19.53
N TYR A 188 -11.77 -28.82 -19.66
CA TYR A 188 -11.88 -29.73 -18.52
C TYR A 188 -10.69 -29.52 -17.59
N LEU A 189 -10.97 -29.49 -16.29
CA LEU A 189 -9.97 -29.51 -15.24
C LEU A 189 -10.03 -30.84 -14.50
N TYR A 190 -8.92 -31.19 -13.87
CA TYR A 190 -8.79 -32.32 -12.95
C TYR A 190 -8.57 -31.77 -11.54
N ASP A 191 -9.17 -32.43 -10.56
CA ASP A 191 -9.01 -32.09 -9.16
C ASP A 191 -7.61 -32.50 -8.68
N GLY A 192 -6.90 -31.59 -8.01
CA GLY A 192 -5.55 -31.84 -7.50
C GLY A 192 -5.53 -32.82 -6.33
N GLU A 193 -6.59 -32.87 -5.52
CA GLU A 193 -6.64 -33.75 -4.34
C GLU A 193 -6.99 -35.20 -4.71
N THR A 194 -7.90 -35.40 -5.67
CA THR A 194 -8.40 -36.73 -6.06
C THR A 194 -7.83 -37.24 -7.39
N GLY A 195 -7.38 -36.35 -8.27
CA GLY A 195 -7.01 -36.66 -9.65
C GLY A 195 -8.21 -36.88 -10.59
N GLU A 196 -9.44 -36.79 -10.09
CA GLU A 196 -10.64 -37.00 -10.89
C GLU A 196 -10.96 -35.78 -11.76
N ARG A 197 -11.54 -36.03 -12.95
CA ARG A 197 -11.95 -34.96 -13.85
C ARG A 197 -13.27 -34.33 -13.38
N PHE A 198 -13.37 -33.01 -13.37
CA PHE A 198 -14.64 -32.34 -13.10
C PHE A 198 -15.70 -32.67 -14.15
N HIS A 199 -16.96 -32.74 -13.71
CA HIS A 199 -18.11 -33.06 -14.56
C HIS A 199 -18.36 -32.02 -15.66
N GLN A 200 -18.18 -30.74 -15.34
CA GLN A 200 -18.43 -29.62 -16.25
C GLN A 200 -17.13 -28.92 -16.62
N LYS A 201 -17.08 -28.38 -17.85
CA LYS A 201 -15.97 -27.53 -18.28
C LYS A 201 -15.99 -26.21 -17.52
N ALA A 202 -14.82 -25.72 -17.15
CA ALA A 202 -14.63 -24.41 -16.55
C ALA A 202 -13.99 -23.46 -17.55
N THR A 203 -14.24 -22.16 -17.40
CA THR A 203 -13.49 -21.14 -18.14
C THR A 203 -12.13 -20.95 -17.50
N VAL A 204 -11.08 -21.24 -18.26
CA VAL A 204 -9.69 -21.05 -17.86
C VAL A 204 -9.10 -19.92 -18.71
N GLY A 205 -8.16 -19.18 -18.16
CA GLY A 205 -7.38 -18.20 -18.90
C GLY A 205 -6.54 -17.31 -17.98
N VAL A 206 -6.11 -16.18 -18.50
CA VAL A 206 -5.16 -15.27 -17.83
C VAL A 206 -5.82 -13.92 -17.61
N ILE A 207 -6.01 -13.55 -16.36
CA ILE A 207 -6.61 -12.28 -15.95
C ILE A 207 -5.62 -11.43 -15.14
N TYR A 208 -5.69 -10.11 -15.29
CA TYR A 208 -4.83 -9.21 -14.52
C TYR A 208 -5.39 -8.96 -13.12
N MET A 209 -4.66 -9.43 -12.11
CA MET A 209 -5.01 -9.27 -10.69
C MET A 209 -4.09 -8.27 -9.98
N ILE A 210 -4.67 -7.45 -9.12
CA ILE A 210 -4.01 -6.37 -8.38
C ILE A 210 -4.17 -6.62 -6.88
N LYS A 211 -3.06 -6.46 -6.15
CA LYS A 211 -3.08 -6.43 -4.69
C LYS A 211 -3.43 -5.03 -4.19
N LEU A 212 -4.48 -4.92 -3.38
CA LEU A 212 -4.86 -3.63 -2.80
C LEU A 212 -4.04 -3.33 -1.55
N HIS A 213 -3.91 -2.05 -1.20
CA HIS A 213 -3.29 -1.60 0.05
C HIS A 213 -4.06 -2.03 1.32
N HIS A 214 -5.21 -2.71 1.17
CA HIS A 214 -5.97 -3.23 2.31
C HIS A 214 -5.36 -4.56 2.79
N MET A 215 -4.33 -4.44 3.62
CA MET A 215 -3.61 -5.55 4.23
C MET A 215 -4.30 -6.02 5.51
N VAL A 216 -4.32 -7.34 5.74
CA VAL A 216 -4.91 -7.91 6.96
C VAL A 216 -4.19 -7.45 8.23
N ASP A 217 -2.86 -7.41 8.18
CA ASP A 217 -2.00 -7.04 9.31
C ASP A 217 -2.28 -5.61 9.81
N ASP A 218 -2.75 -4.73 8.93
CA ASP A 218 -3.09 -3.35 9.29
C ASP A 218 -4.48 -3.27 9.95
N LYS A 219 -5.37 -4.22 9.69
CA LYS A 219 -6.75 -4.26 10.20
C LYS A 219 -6.91 -5.06 11.48
N MET A 220 -6.19 -6.18 11.61
CA MET A 220 -6.25 -7.00 12.82
C MET A 220 -5.72 -6.21 14.02
N HIS A 221 -6.52 -6.16 15.08
CA HIS A 221 -6.21 -5.50 16.34
C HIS A 221 -7.03 -6.14 17.45
N ALA A 222 -6.40 -6.41 18.58
CA ALA A 222 -7.05 -6.92 19.77
C ALA A 222 -6.39 -6.29 21.00
N ARG A 223 -7.17 -6.17 22.08
CA ARG A 223 -6.66 -5.71 23.37
C ARG A 223 -7.38 -6.43 24.50
N SER A 224 -6.68 -6.56 25.62
CA SER A 224 -7.27 -6.88 26.92
C SER A 224 -7.43 -5.60 27.74
N ILE A 225 -6.30 -4.99 28.12
CA ILE A 225 -6.20 -3.73 28.87
C ILE A 225 -5.38 -2.74 28.03
N GLY A 226 -5.56 -1.45 28.28
CA GLY A 226 -4.81 -0.40 27.60
C GLY A 226 -5.08 0.97 28.23
N PRO A 227 -4.71 2.07 27.56
CA PRO A 227 -4.93 3.40 28.08
C PRO A 227 -6.42 3.78 28.09
N TYR A 228 -6.73 4.72 28.97
CA TYR A 228 -8.07 5.26 29.22
C TYR A 228 -8.06 6.78 29.07
N SER A 229 -9.22 7.34 28.73
CA SER A 229 -9.46 8.78 28.71
C SER A 229 -9.37 9.38 30.11
N LEU A 230 -8.77 10.57 30.24
CA LEU A 230 -8.68 11.25 31.53
C LEU A 230 -10.04 11.74 32.05
N ILE A 231 -10.95 12.09 31.13
CA ILE A 231 -12.25 12.69 31.46
C ILE A 231 -13.27 11.61 31.78
N THR A 232 -13.60 10.76 30.80
CA THR A 232 -14.68 9.77 30.92
C THR A 232 -14.21 8.42 31.45
N GLN A 233 -12.90 8.22 31.63
CA GLN A 233 -12.30 6.95 32.06
C GLN A 233 -12.59 5.75 31.15
N GLN A 234 -13.11 5.98 29.93
CA GLN A 234 -13.36 4.96 28.93
C GLN A 234 -12.06 4.57 28.19
N PRO A 235 -11.96 3.33 27.67
CA PRO A 235 -10.85 2.92 26.82
C PRO A 235 -10.66 3.88 25.63
N LEU A 236 -9.40 4.24 25.31
CA LEU A 236 -9.13 5.05 24.11
C LEU A 236 -9.56 4.33 22.82
N GLY A 237 -9.78 5.07 21.74
CA GLY A 237 -10.17 4.52 20.44
C GLY A 237 -8.98 4.34 19.48
N GLY A 238 -9.10 3.35 18.59
CA GLY A 238 -8.17 3.19 17.46
C GLY A 238 -6.89 2.38 17.76
N LYS A 239 -6.42 1.65 16.74
CA LYS A 239 -5.28 0.71 16.85
C LYS A 239 -3.99 1.36 17.35
N ALA A 240 -3.69 2.59 16.92
CA ALA A 240 -2.45 3.29 17.27
C ALA A 240 -2.30 3.55 18.78
N GLN A 241 -3.42 3.70 19.49
CA GLN A 241 -3.46 3.95 20.93
C GLN A 241 -3.73 2.68 21.73
N PHE A 242 -3.59 1.50 21.12
CA PHE A 242 -4.09 0.24 21.66
C PHE A 242 -5.57 0.34 22.07
N GLY A 243 -6.38 1.03 21.25
CA GLY A 243 -7.75 1.40 21.57
C GLY A 243 -8.75 0.24 21.56
N GLY A 244 -9.86 0.40 22.26
CA GLY A 244 -10.98 -0.54 22.31
C GLY A 244 -11.90 -0.40 21.11
N GLN A 245 -12.70 -1.44 20.89
CA GLN A 245 -13.77 -1.39 19.92
C GLN A 245 -14.96 -0.67 20.53
N ARG A 246 -15.57 0.23 19.75
CA ARG A 246 -16.80 0.89 20.18
C ARG A 246 -17.94 -0.13 20.22
N PHE A 247 -18.54 -0.29 21.40
CA PHE A 247 -19.82 -0.94 21.56
C PHE A 247 -20.90 0.14 21.43
N GLY A 248 -21.65 0.12 20.34
CA GLY A 248 -22.60 1.17 20.00
C GLY A 248 -24.00 0.91 20.52
N GLU A 249 -24.87 1.88 20.26
CA GLU A 249 -26.27 1.86 20.68
C GLU A 249 -27.06 0.70 20.07
N MET A 250 -26.84 0.39 18.79
CA MET A 250 -27.51 -0.73 18.12
C MET A 250 -27.08 -2.08 18.70
N GLU A 251 -25.82 -2.22 19.13
CA GLU A 251 -25.37 -3.43 19.80
C GLU A 251 -25.95 -3.58 21.22
N VAL A 252 -26.18 -2.46 21.92
CA VAL A 252 -26.92 -2.44 23.20
C VAL A 252 -28.34 -2.95 23.01
N TRP A 253 -29.09 -2.39 22.05
CA TRP A 253 -30.47 -2.82 21.76
C TRP A 253 -30.55 -4.30 21.39
N ALA A 254 -29.55 -4.81 20.67
CA ALA A 254 -29.48 -6.22 20.36
C ALA A 254 -29.40 -7.09 21.62
N LEU A 255 -28.54 -6.72 22.59
CA LEU A 255 -28.44 -7.46 23.86
C LEU A 255 -29.69 -7.31 24.75
N GLU A 256 -30.32 -6.14 24.74
CA GLU A 256 -31.59 -5.91 25.45
C GLU A 256 -32.70 -6.80 24.89
N ALA A 257 -32.79 -6.94 23.56
CA ALA A 257 -33.76 -7.81 22.90
C ALA A 257 -33.58 -9.29 23.27
N TYR A 258 -32.34 -9.73 23.55
CA TYR A 258 -32.06 -11.07 24.08
C TYR A 258 -32.31 -11.20 25.59
N GLY A 259 -32.58 -10.10 26.31
CA GLY A 259 -32.71 -10.10 27.76
C GLY A 259 -31.38 -10.36 28.48
N ALA A 260 -30.24 -10.11 27.84
CA ALA A 260 -28.91 -10.43 28.34
C ALA A 260 -28.39 -9.38 29.35
N SER A 261 -29.14 -9.16 30.44
CA SER A 261 -28.91 -8.09 31.42
C SER A 261 -27.53 -8.15 32.08
N ASN A 262 -27.06 -9.33 32.50
CA ASN A 262 -25.73 -9.51 33.11
C ASN A 262 -24.59 -9.16 32.13
N ILE A 263 -24.70 -9.56 30.87
CA ILE A 263 -23.68 -9.30 29.84
C ILE A 263 -23.64 -7.81 29.53
N LEU A 264 -24.81 -7.19 29.36
CA LEU A 264 -24.92 -5.77 29.08
C LEU A 264 -24.36 -4.92 30.24
N GLN A 265 -24.70 -5.29 31.48
CA GLN A 265 -24.20 -4.62 32.67
C GLN A 265 -22.66 -4.68 32.73
N GLU A 266 -22.06 -5.86 32.50
CA GLU A 266 -20.60 -6.03 32.49
C GLU A 266 -19.92 -5.18 31.40
N LEU A 267 -20.49 -5.15 30.19
CA LEU A 267 -19.95 -4.39 29.05
C LEU A 267 -19.97 -2.87 29.30
N LEU A 268 -21.07 -2.35 29.85
CA LEU A 268 -21.26 -0.92 30.06
C LEU A 268 -20.55 -0.39 31.31
N THR A 269 -20.20 -1.27 32.27
CA THR A 269 -19.58 -0.87 33.55
C THR A 269 -18.15 -1.40 33.68
N LEU A 270 -17.99 -2.65 34.13
CA LEU A 270 -16.71 -3.28 34.48
C LEU A 270 -15.69 -3.30 33.34
N LYS A 271 -16.14 -3.43 32.09
CA LYS A 271 -15.27 -3.44 30.90
C LYS A 271 -15.04 -2.05 30.29
N SER A 272 -15.69 -1.01 30.83
CA SER A 272 -15.66 0.35 30.29
C SER A 272 -15.05 1.33 31.30
N ASP A 273 -15.90 2.00 32.10
CA ASP A 273 -15.55 3.21 32.85
C ASP A 273 -15.80 3.10 34.37
N ASP A 274 -16.14 1.91 34.89
CA ASP A 274 -16.06 1.65 36.34
C ASP A 274 -14.59 1.44 36.75
N ILE A 275 -13.97 2.50 37.26
CA ILE A 275 -12.54 2.55 37.62
C ILE A 275 -12.19 1.50 38.67
N ILE A 276 -13.04 1.35 39.70
CA ILE A 276 -12.79 0.44 40.82
C ILE A 276 -13.18 -0.98 40.43
N GLY A 277 -14.33 -1.13 39.77
CA GLY A 277 -14.87 -2.41 39.32
C GLY A 277 -13.94 -3.10 38.34
N ARG A 278 -13.36 -2.39 37.37
CA ARG A 278 -12.44 -2.99 36.38
C ARG A 278 -11.18 -3.57 37.03
N ALA A 279 -10.59 -2.86 38.00
CA ALA A 279 -9.38 -3.31 38.70
C ALA A 279 -9.66 -4.57 39.53
N LYS A 280 -10.75 -4.57 40.30
CA LYS A 280 -11.19 -5.72 41.09
C LYS A 280 -11.59 -6.91 40.21
N THR A 281 -12.22 -6.65 39.07
CA THR A 281 -12.60 -7.70 38.11
C THR A 281 -11.37 -8.38 37.55
N TYR A 282 -10.33 -7.61 37.19
CA TYR A 282 -9.07 -8.19 36.74
C TYR A 282 -8.42 -9.05 37.83
N GLU A 283 -8.36 -8.54 39.07
CA GLU A 283 -7.83 -9.28 40.22
C GLU A 283 -8.61 -10.59 40.49
N ALA A 284 -9.94 -10.53 40.44
CA ALA A 284 -10.80 -11.70 40.61
C ALA A 284 -10.56 -12.75 39.52
N ILE A 285 -10.45 -12.35 38.24
CA ILE A 285 -10.14 -13.27 37.14
C ILE A 285 -8.79 -13.96 37.35
N VAL A 286 -7.76 -13.23 37.80
CA VAL A 286 -6.43 -13.80 38.06
C VAL A 286 -6.45 -14.78 39.23
N LYS A 287 -7.24 -14.50 40.28
CA LYS A 287 -7.37 -15.36 41.46
C LYS A 287 -8.34 -16.53 41.27
N GLY A 288 -9.19 -16.48 40.25
CA GLY A 288 -10.30 -17.44 40.08
C GLY A 288 -11.49 -17.17 41.01
N ASP A 289 -11.61 -15.95 41.54
CA ASP A 289 -12.71 -15.52 42.40
C ASP A 289 -13.91 -15.04 41.58
N ASN A 290 -15.06 -14.93 42.23
CA ASN A 290 -16.26 -14.38 41.60
C ASN A 290 -16.09 -12.89 41.27
N ILE A 291 -16.66 -12.48 40.13
CA ILE A 291 -16.63 -11.10 39.66
C ILE A 291 -17.39 -10.20 40.66
N PRO A 292 -16.83 -9.03 41.03
CA PRO A 292 -17.48 -8.11 41.95
C PRO A 292 -18.75 -7.50 41.34
N ARG A 293 -19.61 -6.95 42.20
CA ARG A 293 -20.75 -6.16 41.73
C ARG A 293 -20.27 -4.85 41.09
N PRO A 294 -20.82 -4.46 39.92
CA PRO A 294 -20.46 -3.21 39.25
C PRO A 294 -20.94 -1.99 40.04
N GLY A 295 -20.15 -0.91 39.95
CA GLY A 295 -20.49 0.41 40.46
C GLY A 295 -21.16 1.30 39.42
N ILE A 296 -21.22 2.60 39.74
CA ILE A 296 -21.75 3.62 38.83
C ILE A 296 -20.66 3.98 37.80
N PRO A 297 -21.00 4.03 36.49
CA PRO A 297 -20.11 4.51 35.43
C PRO A 297 -19.56 5.91 35.69
N GLU A 298 -18.28 6.13 35.41
CA GLU A 298 -17.70 7.47 35.55
C GLU A 298 -18.30 8.47 34.56
N SER A 299 -18.71 8.03 33.37
CA SER A 299 -19.43 8.88 32.41
C SER A 299 -20.73 9.49 32.98
N PHE A 300 -21.44 8.75 33.84
CA PHE A 300 -22.60 9.27 34.54
C PHE A 300 -22.22 10.35 35.55
N ASN A 301 -21.14 10.13 36.32
CA ASN A 301 -20.62 11.15 37.24
C ASN A 301 -20.25 12.43 36.49
N VAL A 302 -19.56 12.31 35.35
CA VAL A 302 -19.20 13.46 34.50
C VAL A 302 -20.46 14.23 34.08
N LEU A 303 -21.48 13.54 33.58
CA LEU A 303 -22.76 14.15 33.19
C LEU A 303 -23.40 14.93 34.35
N VAL A 304 -23.41 14.37 35.56
CA VAL A 304 -23.96 15.05 36.74
C VAL A 304 -23.18 16.32 37.07
N HIS A 305 -21.85 16.29 36.97
CA HIS A 305 -21.02 17.47 37.22
C HIS A 305 -21.21 18.54 36.13
N GLU A 306 -21.39 18.15 34.87
CA GLU A 306 -21.70 19.07 33.77
C GLU A 306 -23.04 19.77 33.99
N LEU A 307 -24.09 19.03 34.38
CA LEU A 307 -25.40 19.60 34.69
C LEU A 307 -25.37 20.53 35.90
N ARG A 308 -24.60 20.18 36.96
CA ARG A 308 -24.37 21.07 38.10
C ARG A 308 -23.60 22.34 37.72
N GLY A 309 -22.69 22.25 36.75
CA GLY A 309 -22.00 23.40 36.17
C GLY A 309 -22.95 24.41 35.51
N LEU A 310 -24.14 23.97 35.08
CA LEU A 310 -25.20 24.84 34.55
C LEU A 310 -26.09 25.45 35.66
N GLY A 311 -25.81 25.17 36.93
CA GLY A 311 -26.62 25.63 38.07
C GLY A 311 -27.84 24.75 38.37
N LEU A 312 -27.91 23.53 37.83
CA LEU A 312 -28.98 22.57 38.13
C LEU A 312 -28.60 21.72 39.35
N ASP A 313 -29.46 21.67 40.37
CA ASP A 313 -29.28 20.78 41.52
C ASP A 313 -29.91 19.40 41.23
N LEU A 314 -29.07 18.36 41.27
CA LEU A 314 -29.45 16.97 41.03
C LEU A 314 -29.21 16.15 42.30
N LYS A 315 -30.30 15.54 42.79
CA LYS A 315 -30.30 14.62 43.93
C LYS A 315 -30.74 13.25 43.45
N PHE A 316 -30.02 12.22 43.90
CA PHE A 316 -30.33 10.82 43.65
C PHE A 316 -30.72 10.22 45.00
N ASP A 317 -31.85 9.52 45.04
CA ASP A 317 -32.34 8.77 46.20
C ASP A 317 -31.64 7.40 46.31
#